data_AF-A0A532AID3-F1
#
_entry.id   AF-A0A532AID3-F1
#
_cell.length_a   1.000
_cell.length_b   1.000
_cell.length_c   1.000
_cell.angle_alpha   90.00
_cell.angle_beta   90.00
_cell.angle_gamma   90.00
#
_symmetry.space_group_name_H-M   'P 1'
#
loop_
_entity.id
_entity.type
_entity.pdbx_description
1 polymer ?
#
loop_
_entity_poly.entity_id
_entity_poly.type
_entity_poly.pdbx_seq_one_letter_code
_entity_poly.pdbx_strand_id
1 'polypeptide(L)'
;LGLIKQERVTGFPGVPTIFAALGELKSLRDQDFSSIRYVTNTAAALPLKHILLLQELFSGARIYSMYGLTECKRCTYLPPDDLERKPLSVGIAIPNTEMWIVDEHDRR
;
A
#
# COMPACT_ATOMS: atom_id res chain seq x y z
N LEU A 1 13.40 12.01 3.31
CA LEU A 1 14.07 10.68 3.31
C LEU A 1 15.15 10.57 4.38
N GLY A 2 16.00 11.58 4.58
CA GLY A 2 16.98 11.57 5.69
C GLY A 2 16.38 11.24 7.07
N LEU A 3 15.18 11.76 7.35
CA LEU A 3 14.42 11.44 8.57
C LEU A 3 14.08 9.94 8.72
N ILE A 4 13.86 9.20 7.63
CA ILE A 4 13.61 7.75 7.70
C ILE A 4 14.80 7.03 8.32
N LYS A 5 16.01 7.43 7.93
CA LYS A 5 17.25 6.86 8.43
C LYS A 5 17.57 7.33 9.86
N GLN A 6 17.43 8.63 10.12
CA GLN A 6 17.70 9.22 11.44
C GLN A 6 16.81 8.62 12.52
N GLU A 7 15.51 8.52 12.25
CA GLU A 7 14.52 8.01 13.21
C GLU A 7 14.31 6.50 13.13
N ARG A 8 15.04 5.81 12.22
CA ARG A 8 14.89 4.38 11.94
C ARG A 8 13.42 4.00 11.74
N VAL A 9 12.71 4.78 10.92
CA VAL A 9 11.27 4.59 10.65
C VAL A 9 11.02 3.15 10.21
N THR A 10 9.94 2.54 10.69
CA THR A 10 9.61 1.14 10.37
C THR A 10 8.32 0.94 9.58
N GLY A 11 7.49 1.97 9.46
CA GLY A 11 6.27 1.95 8.68
C GLY A 11 6.20 3.17 7.78
N PHE A 12 5.89 2.98 6.51
CA PHE A 12 5.80 4.06 5.52
C PHE A 12 4.39 4.11 4.90
N PRO A 13 3.45 4.87 5.48
CA PRO A 13 2.17 5.13 4.83
C PRO A 13 2.37 6.14 3.68
N GLY A 14 1.75 5.88 2.54
CA GLY A 14 1.80 6.78 1.39
C GLY A 14 0.56 6.68 0.52
N VAL A 15 0.43 7.65 -0.38
CA VAL A 15 -0.60 7.68 -1.43
C VAL A 15 0.10 7.66 -2.79
N PRO A 16 -0.60 7.37 -3.91
CA PRO A 16 0.04 7.21 -5.22
C PRO A 16 0.91 8.40 -5.65
N THR A 17 0.52 9.63 -5.30
CA THR A 17 1.30 10.83 -5.62
C THR A 17 2.65 10.89 -4.90
N ILE A 18 2.73 10.40 -3.66
CA ILE A 18 4.00 10.30 -2.91
C ILE A 18 4.91 9.28 -3.61
N PHE A 19 4.37 8.13 -4.00
CA PHE A 19 5.15 7.09 -4.68
C PHE A 19 5.59 7.50 -6.08
N ALA A 20 4.78 8.29 -6.79
CA ALA A 20 5.18 8.92 -8.04
C ALA A 20 6.37 9.87 -7.82
N ALA A 21 6.29 10.74 -6.81
CA ALA A 21 7.40 11.65 -6.47
C ALA A 21 8.68 10.89 -6.09
N LEU A 22 8.58 9.75 -5.39
CA LEU A 22 9.72 8.87 -5.15
C LEU A 22 10.31 8.35 -6.47
N GLY A 23 9.49 7.88 -7.41
CA GLY A 23 9.97 7.35 -8.70
C GLY A 23 10.84 8.31 -9.52
N GLU A 24 10.69 9.62 -9.34
CA GLU A 24 11.48 10.64 -10.04
C GLU A 24 12.84 10.93 -9.38
N LEU A 25 13.08 10.45 -8.15
CA LEU A 25 14.32 10.70 -7.42
C LEU A 25 15.41 9.69 -7.83
N LYS A 26 16.35 10.16 -8.64
CA LYS A 26 17.47 9.35 -9.15
C LYS A 26 18.36 8.71 -8.07
N SER A 27 18.44 9.31 -6.89
CA SER A 27 19.35 8.88 -5.81
C SER A 27 18.75 7.85 -4.84
N LEU A 28 17.53 7.36 -5.08
CA LEU A 28 16.85 6.46 -4.14
C LEU A 28 17.47 5.06 -4.06
N ARG A 29 17.98 4.55 -5.18
CA ARG A 29 18.54 3.18 -5.24
C ARG A 29 19.76 3.00 -4.35
N ASP A 30 20.45 4.09 -4.04
CA ASP A 30 21.64 4.08 -3.18
C ASP A 30 21.32 4.34 -1.70
N GLN A 31 20.04 4.55 -1.36
CA GLN A 31 19.61 4.79 0.02
C GLN A 31 19.27 3.49 0.75
N ASP A 32 19.66 3.42 2.01
CA ASP A 32 19.29 2.31 2.89
C ASP A 32 17.89 2.53 3.48
N PHE A 33 16.94 1.68 3.07
CA PHE A 33 15.58 1.62 3.61
C PHE A 33 15.30 0.34 4.40
N SER A 34 16.33 -0.39 4.84
CA SER A 34 16.20 -1.68 5.53
C SER A 34 15.40 -1.62 6.84
N SER A 35 15.24 -0.44 7.46
CA SER A 35 14.41 -0.27 8.65
C SER A 35 12.90 -0.34 8.35
N ILE A 36 12.48 -0.06 7.11
CA ILE A 36 11.08 -0.11 6.70
C ILE A 36 10.63 -1.58 6.66
N ARG A 37 9.67 -1.93 7.53
CA ARG A 37 9.09 -3.28 7.61
C ARG A 37 7.78 -3.40 6.83
N TYR A 38 7.08 -2.29 6.62
CA TYR A 38 5.84 -2.28 5.86
C TYR A 38 5.56 -0.92 5.20
N VAL A 39 4.89 -0.99 4.05
CA VAL A 39 4.38 0.15 3.30
C VAL A 39 2.87 -0.01 3.17
N THR A 40 2.10 1.06 3.40
CA THR A 40 0.64 1.01 3.21
C THR A 40 0.19 2.06 2.21
N ASN A 41 -0.59 1.66 1.22
CA ASN A 41 -1.31 2.57 0.33
C ASN A 41 -2.80 2.64 0.70
N THR A 42 -3.35 3.85 0.69
CA THR A 42 -4.80 4.11 0.80
C THR A 42 -5.16 5.33 -0.06
N ALA A 43 -6.39 5.83 0.07
CA ALA A 43 -6.96 7.03 -0.57
C ALA A 43 -7.17 6.95 -2.08
N ALA A 44 -6.27 6.33 -2.84
CA ALA A 44 -6.43 6.12 -4.27
C ALA A 44 -5.82 4.79 -4.72
N ALA A 45 -6.26 4.33 -5.89
CA ALA A 45 -5.74 3.13 -6.52
C ALA A 45 -4.22 3.25 -6.74
N LEU A 46 -3.48 2.21 -6.36
CA LEU A 46 -2.04 2.12 -6.56
C LEU A 46 -1.75 1.49 -7.93
N PRO A 47 -1.20 2.22 -8.91
CA PRO A 47 -0.84 1.66 -10.20
C PRO A 47 0.26 0.60 -10.09
N LEU A 48 0.25 -0.40 -10.97
CA LEU A 48 1.24 -1.48 -10.99
C LEU A 48 2.69 -0.97 -11.02
N LYS A 49 2.97 0.08 -11.80
CA LYS A 49 4.32 0.70 -11.85
C LYS A 49 4.83 1.16 -10.48
N HIS A 50 3.94 1.64 -9.60
CA HIS A 50 4.31 2.07 -8.25
C HIS A 50 4.46 0.89 -7.31
N ILE A 51 3.67 -0.18 -7.48
CA ILE A 51 3.87 -1.44 -6.74
C ILE A 51 5.27 -2.00 -7.01
N LEU A 52 5.65 -2.12 -8.28
CA LEU A 52 6.96 -2.62 -8.69
C LEU A 52 8.10 -1.76 -8.15
N LEU A 53 7.96 -0.43 -8.23
CA LEU A 53 8.91 0.51 -7.64
C LEU A 53 9.07 0.28 -6.13
N LEU A 54 7.96 0.10 -5.41
CA LEU A 54 7.99 -0.12 -3.96
C LEU A 54 8.62 -1.46 -3.60
N GLN A 55 8.38 -2.51 -4.38
CA GLN A 55 9.04 -3.82 -4.19
C GLN A 55 10.56 -3.72 -4.41
N GLU A 56 11.00 -2.90 -5.37
CA GLU A 56 12.42 -2.65 -5.60
C GLU A 56 13.06 -1.84 -4.45
N LEU A 57 12.45 -0.71 -4.09
CA LEU A 57 12.99 0.22 -3.10
C LEU A 57 12.93 -0.30 -1.66
N PHE A 58 11.86 -1.03 -1.33
CA PHE A 58 11.57 -1.54 0.01
C PHE A 58 11.53 -3.07 -0.01
N SER A 59 12.57 -3.70 -0.54
CA SER A 59 12.63 -5.15 -0.80
C SER A 59 12.37 -6.04 0.43
N GLY A 60 12.68 -5.57 1.63
CA GLY A 60 12.38 -6.27 2.89
C GLY A 60 11.01 -5.97 3.50
N ALA A 61 10.21 -5.08 2.90
CA ALA A 61 8.97 -4.59 3.46
C ALA A 61 7.74 -5.30 2.90
N ARG A 62 6.74 -5.50 3.76
CA ARG A 62 5.41 -5.93 3.33
C ARG A 62 4.62 -4.75 2.78
N ILE A 63 4.17 -4.83 1.53
CA ILE A 63 3.38 -3.79 0.90
C ILE A 63 1.90 -4.15 0.98
N TYR A 64 1.10 -3.24 1.49
CA TYR A 64 -0.34 -3.41 1.65
C TYR A 64 -1.09 -2.39 0.80
N SER A 65 -1.85 -2.87 -0.18
CA SER A 65 -2.86 -2.06 -0.89
C SER A 65 -4.15 -2.10 -0.10
N MET A 66 -4.73 -0.94 0.22
CA MET A 66 -5.90 -0.84 1.09
C MET A 66 -6.93 0.11 0.49
N TYR A 67 -8.20 -0.16 0.79
CA TYR A 67 -9.31 0.72 0.44
C TYR A 67 -10.16 1.03 1.67
N GLY A 68 -10.66 2.25 1.72
CA GLY A 68 -11.45 2.74 2.82
C GLY A 68 -12.19 4.00 2.45
N LEU A 69 -13.27 4.24 3.19
CA LEU A 69 -14.08 5.45 3.15
C LEU A 69 -13.99 6.13 4.51
N THR A 70 -14.30 7.42 4.58
CA THR A 70 -14.32 8.15 5.85
C THR A 70 -15.29 7.56 6.87
N GLU A 71 -16.40 7.00 6.39
CA GLU A 71 -17.54 6.46 7.11
C GLU A 71 -17.21 5.12 7.80
N CYS A 72 -16.36 4.29 7.18
CA CYS A 72 -15.92 2.99 7.74
C CYS A 72 -14.41 2.89 8.02
N LYS A 73 -13.68 4.02 8.03
CA LYS A 73 -12.22 4.10 8.18
C LYS A 73 -11.43 3.34 7.11
N ARG A 74 -11.34 2.02 7.25
CA ARG A 74 -10.70 1.10 6.30
C ARG A 74 -11.61 -0.10 6.16
N CYS A 75 -11.90 -0.46 4.92
CA CYS A 75 -12.95 -1.43 4.63
C CYS A 75 -12.30 -2.69 3.99
N THR A 76 -11.17 -2.56 3.28
CA THR A 76 -10.34 -3.71 2.86
C THR A 76 -8.83 -3.53 3.04
N TYR A 77 -8.12 -4.65 2.99
CA TYR A 77 -6.68 -4.72 2.76
C TYR A 77 -6.33 -5.94 1.89
N LEU A 78 -5.32 -5.79 1.03
CA LEU A 78 -4.70 -6.91 0.33
C LEU A 78 -3.62 -7.52 1.24
N PRO A 79 -3.71 -8.81 1.61
CA PRO A 79 -2.61 -9.50 2.25
C PRO A 79 -1.35 -9.40 1.38
N PRO A 80 -0.16 -9.18 1.97
CA PRO A 80 1.06 -8.92 1.19
C PRO A 80 1.45 -10.11 0.33
N ASP A 81 1.15 -11.34 0.78
CA ASP A 81 1.41 -12.58 0.04
C ASP A 81 0.55 -12.69 -1.24
N ASP A 82 -0.55 -11.93 -1.32
CA ASP A 82 -1.43 -11.87 -2.49
C ASP A 82 -1.06 -10.73 -3.46
N LEU A 83 -0.09 -9.88 -3.12
CA LEU A 83 0.29 -8.72 -3.92
C LEU A 83 0.80 -9.11 -5.32
N GLU A 84 1.60 -10.16 -5.42
CA GLU A 84 2.09 -10.66 -6.71
C GLU A 84 0.98 -11.31 -7.54
N ARG A 85 0.07 -12.04 -6.88
CA ARG A 85 -1.04 -12.75 -7.53
C ARG A 85 -2.14 -11.81 -8.00
N LYS A 86 -2.42 -10.74 -7.23
CA LYS A 86 -3.56 -9.84 -7.43
C LYS A 86 -3.16 -8.37 -7.21
N PRO A 87 -2.19 -7.83 -7.95
CA PRO A 87 -1.59 -6.52 -7.65
C PRO A 87 -2.56 -5.35 -7.71
N LEU A 88 -3.62 -5.45 -8.50
CA LEU A 88 -4.64 -4.40 -8.66
C LEU A 88 -5.85 -4.59 -7.74
N SER A 89 -5.88 -5.64 -6.93
CA SER A 89 -6.95 -5.86 -5.97
C SER A 89 -6.81 -4.93 -4.76
N VAL A 90 -7.94 -4.50 -4.21
CA VAL A 90 -7.99 -3.85 -2.90
C VAL A 90 -8.10 -4.85 -1.74
N GLY A 91 -8.12 -6.15 -2.06
CA GLY A 91 -8.02 -7.24 -1.10
C GLY A 91 -9.34 -7.69 -0.48
N ILE A 92 -9.25 -8.12 0.78
CA ILE A 92 -10.33 -8.73 1.55
C ILE A 92 -10.82 -7.77 2.63
N ALA A 93 -12.01 -8.05 3.18
CA ALA A 93 -12.55 -7.29 4.30
C ALA A 93 -11.57 -7.25 5.48
N ILE A 94 -11.56 -6.13 6.21
CA ILE A 94 -10.79 -6.02 7.46
C ILE A 94 -11.27 -7.10 8.44
N PRO A 95 -10.41 -7.73 9.25
CA PRO A 95 -10.83 -8.76 10.20
C PRO A 95 -11.97 -8.27 11.11
N ASN A 96 -12.94 -9.15 11.36
CA ASN A 96 -14.17 -8.83 12.11
C ASN A 96 -15.11 -7.83 11.40
N THR A 97 -14.98 -7.69 10.08
CA THR A 97 -15.93 -6.97 9.23
C THR A 97 -16.42 -7.87 8.10
N GLU A 98 -17.56 -7.53 7.54
CA GLU A 98 -18.14 -8.24 6.42
C GLU A 98 -18.22 -7.30 5.21
N MET A 99 -18.08 -7.87 4.01
CA MET A 99 -18.18 -7.17 2.74
C MET A 99 -18.95 -8.05 1.76
N TRP A 100 -19.91 -7.46 1.06
CA TRP A 100 -20.62 -8.10 -0.02
C TRP A 100 -20.94 -7.07 -1.10
N ILE A 101 -21.14 -7.54 -2.32
CA ILE A 101 -21.66 -6.72 -3.42
C ILE A 101 -23.18 -6.81 -3.34
N VAL A 102 -23.88 -5.74 -3.66
CA VAL A 102 -25.34 -5.73 -3.82
C VAL A 102 -25.70 -5.26 -5.23
N ASP A 103 -26.82 -5.75 -5.76
CA ASP A 103 -27.43 -5.21 -6.99
C ASP A 103 -28.19 -3.90 -6.74
N GLU A 104 -28.82 -3.32 -7.78
CA GLU A 104 -29.61 -2.09 -7.64
C GLU A 104 -30.87 -2.21 -6.75
N HIS A 105 -31.19 -3.41 -6.27
CA HIS A 105 -32.33 -3.72 -5.41
C HIS A 105 -31.90 -4.18 -4.00
N ASP A 106 -30.66 -3.90 -3.60
CA ASP A 106 -30.07 -4.26 -2.31
C ASP A 106 -29.98 -5.78 -2.04
N ARG A 107 -29.97 -6.60 -3.11
CA ARG A 107 -29.81 -8.06 -2.99
C ARG A 107 -28.35 -8.44 -3.14
N ARG A 108 -27.87 -9.32 -2.24
CA ARG A 108 -26.51 -9.88 -2.26
C ARG A 108 -26.32 -10.91 -3.38
#